data_AF-A0A957P762-F1
#
_entry.id   AF-A0A957P762-F1
#
_cell.length_a   1.000
_cell.length_b   1.000
_cell.length_c   1.000
_cell.angle_alpha   90.00
_cell.angle_beta   90.00
_cell.angle_gamma   90.00
#
_symmetry.space_group_name_H-M   'P 1'
#
loop_
_entity.id
_entity.type
_entity.pdbx_description
1 polymer ?
#
loop_
_entity_poly.entity_id
_entity_poly.type
_entity_poly.pdbx_seq_one_letter_code
_entity_poly.pdbx_strand_id
1 'polypeptide(L)'
;GMRQNFVVLLKGRVPAGFDLSQIKDDDLWISPDGSKVQLVLPPPQIFADNVSIDFEYSRILVQSDTCPGFLCKDTISAYQNDILPQGRQLLIQASERSGIMQEVVESGTLYYENFLRALGFQEVRVIVRGTE
;
A
#
# COMPACT_ATOMS: atom_id res chain seq x y z
N GLY A 1 15.53 -36.42 -8.13
CA GLY A 1 14.29 -35.64 -7.92
C GLY A 1 14.26 -34.54 -8.94
N MET A 2 13.10 -34.23 -9.52
CA MET A 2 12.94 -33.10 -10.45
C MET A 2 12.99 -31.79 -9.63
N ARG A 3 13.78 -30.80 -10.08
CA ARG A 3 13.99 -29.53 -9.36
C ARG A 3 13.74 -28.35 -10.28
N GLN A 4 12.53 -27.82 -10.23
CA GLN A 4 12.10 -26.69 -11.05
C GLN A 4 12.56 -25.36 -10.44
N ASN A 5 13.26 -24.54 -11.22
CA ASN A 5 13.62 -23.17 -10.83
C ASN A 5 13.04 -22.20 -11.84
N PHE A 6 12.32 -21.18 -11.38
CA PHE A 6 11.71 -20.18 -12.25
C PHE A 6 11.74 -18.78 -11.62
N VAL A 7 11.69 -17.76 -12.47
CA VAL A 7 11.64 -16.34 -12.07
C VAL A 7 10.27 -15.80 -12.43
N VAL A 8 9.65 -15.06 -11.51
CA VAL A 8 8.31 -14.50 -11.68
C VAL A 8 8.36 -12.97 -11.60
N LEU A 9 7.70 -12.30 -12.55
CA LEU A 9 7.33 -10.90 -12.44
C LEU A 9 5.91 -10.82 -11.85
N LEU A 10 5.80 -10.29 -10.64
CA LEU A 10 4.53 -10.11 -9.95
C LEU A 10 4.06 -8.66 -10.10
N LYS A 11 2.79 -8.51 -10.49
CA LYS A 11 2.05 -7.25 -10.37
C LYS A 11 1.06 -7.39 -9.23
N GLY A 12 0.90 -6.35 -8.43
CA GLY A 12 -0.06 -6.34 -7.34
C GLY A 12 -0.42 -4.94 -6.88
N ARG A 13 -1.38 -4.87 -5.97
CA ARG A 13 -1.80 -3.64 -5.31
C ARG A 13 -1.42 -3.74 -3.82
N VAL A 14 -0.76 -2.70 -3.32
CA VAL A 14 -0.40 -2.54 -1.91
C VAL A 14 -1.14 -1.30 -1.38
N PRO A 15 -2.31 -1.47 -0.75
CA PRO A 15 -3.04 -0.34 -0.18
C PRO A 15 -2.30 0.21 1.03
N ALA A 16 -2.12 1.52 1.07
CA ALA A 16 -1.53 2.24 2.19
C ALA A 16 -2.30 3.54 2.44
N GLY A 17 -2.33 3.98 3.70
CA GLY A 17 -3.11 5.16 4.07
C GLY A 17 -3.18 5.37 5.58
N PHE A 18 -4.15 6.18 5.98
CA PHE A 18 -4.45 6.49 7.38
C PHE A 18 -5.69 5.73 7.82
N ASP A 19 -5.61 5.06 8.96
CA ASP A 19 -6.79 4.48 9.60
C ASP A 19 -7.47 5.51 10.49
N LEU A 20 -8.48 6.17 9.93
CA LEU A 20 -9.20 7.25 10.59
C LEU A 20 -9.99 6.80 11.83
N SER A 21 -10.20 5.49 12.03
CA SER A 21 -10.79 5.00 13.27
C SER A 21 -9.89 5.24 14.49
N GLN A 22 -8.61 5.55 14.26
CA GLN A 22 -7.63 5.89 15.29
C GLN A 22 -7.58 7.39 15.62
N ILE A 23 -8.39 8.21 14.94
CA ILE A 23 -8.55 9.64 15.26
C ILE A 23 -9.41 9.76 16.51
N LYS A 24 -8.98 10.65 17.40
CA LYS A 24 -9.69 10.98 18.64
C LYS A 24 -10.17 12.42 18.62
N ASP A 25 -11.04 12.77 19.55
CA ASP A 25 -11.58 14.14 19.65
C ASP A 25 -10.49 15.19 19.88
N ASP A 26 -9.37 14.83 20.52
CA ASP A 26 -8.21 15.70 20.75
C ASP A 26 -7.28 15.84 19.54
N ASP A 27 -7.43 14.99 18.52
CA ASP A 27 -6.71 15.11 17.25
C ASP A 27 -7.29 16.20 16.34
N LEU A 28 -8.46 16.77 16.69
CA LEU A 28 -9.07 17.89 15.98
C LEU A 28 -9.20 19.10 16.89
N TRP A 29 -8.58 20.20 16.49
CA TRP A 29 -8.74 21.49 17.16
C TRP A 29 -9.27 22.54 16.21
N ILE A 30 -10.29 23.26 16.64
CA ILE A 30 -10.87 24.39 15.91
C ILE A 30 -10.75 25.62 16.81
N SER A 31 -10.31 26.74 16.24
CA SER A 31 -10.20 27.99 16.99
C SER A 31 -11.59 28.50 17.44
N PRO A 32 -11.69 29.26 18.56
CA PRO A 32 -12.97 29.75 19.06
C PRO A 32 -13.78 30.61 18.07
N ASP A 33 -13.09 31.27 17.14
CA ASP A 33 -13.67 32.08 16.06
C ASP A 33 -13.98 31.28 14.78
N GLY A 34 -13.67 29.98 14.76
CA GLY A 34 -13.90 29.07 13.63
C GLY A 34 -13.00 29.31 12.41
N SER A 35 -12.02 30.22 12.50
CA SER A 35 -11.18 30.59 11.34
C SER A 35 -10.03 29.60 11.09
N LYS A 36 -9.60 28.86 12.12
CA LYS A 36 -8.45 27.95 12.08
C LYS A 36 -8.83 26.53 12.46
N VAL A 37 -8.18 25.58 11.82
CA VAL A 37 -8.29 24.15 12.15
C VAL A 37 -6.93 23.49 12.16
N GLN A 38 -6.71 22.62 13.15
CA GLN A 38 -5.59 21.69 13.18
C GLN A 38 -6.14 20.26 13.22
N LEU A 39 -5.66 19.42 12.32
CA LEU A 39 -5.95 17.99 12.27
C LEU A 39 -4.66 17.21 12.47
N VAL A 40 -4.66 16.28 13.42
CA VAL A 40 -3.58 15.31 13.63
C VAL A 40 -4.02 13.98 13.01
N LEU A 41 -3.36 13.60 11.92
CA LEU A 41 -3.55 12.30 11.29
C LEU A 41 -2.80 11.22 12.08
N PRO A 42 -3.34 10.00 12.14
CA PRO A 42 -2.64 8.86 12.73
C PRO A 42 -1.38 8.52 11.91
N PRO A 43 -0.50 7.63 12.40
CA PRO A 43 0.62 7.14 11.60
C PRO A 43 0.12 6.46 10.31
N PRO A 44 0.83 6.61 9.18
CA PRO A 44 0.50 5.90 7.96
C PRO A 44 0.77 4.40 8.13
N GLN A 45 -0.02 3.55 7.49
CA GLN A 45 0.17 2.11 7.51
C GLN A 45 -0.14 1.44 6.18
N ILE A 46 0.46 0.28 5.95
CA ILE A 46 0.10 -0.65 4.88
C ILE A 46 -1.01 -1.56 5.39
N PHE A 47 -2.12 -1.65 4.64
CA PHE A 47 -3.20 -2.58 4.95
C PHE A 47 -2.86 -3.96 4.40
N ALA A 48 -2.02 -4.70 5.13
CA ALA A 48 -1.42 -5.96 4.69
C ALA A 48 -2.47 -7.02 4.24
N ASP A 49 -3.59 -7.11 4.95
CA ASP A 49 -4.69 -8.03 4.63
C ASP A 49 -5.34 -7.74 3.26
N ASN A 50 -5.25 -6.48 2.82
CA ASN A 50 -5.85 -5.99 1.58
C ASN A 50 -4.84 -6.02 0.40
N VAL A 51 -3.62 -6.50 0.61
CA VAL A 51 -2.64 -6.68 -0.47
C VAL A 51 -3.11 -7.78 -1.40
N SER A 52 -3.16 -7.48 -2.69
CA SER A 52 -3.60 -8.41 -3.73
C SER A 52 -2.56 -8.56 -4.83
N ILE A 53 -2.43 -9.79 -5.33
CA ILE A 53 -1.62 -10.11 -6.50
C ILE A 53 -2.55 -10.20 -7.70
N ASP A 54 -2.18 -9.52 -8.76
CA ASP A 54 -2.85 -9.55 -10.04
C ASP A 54 -2.21 -10.64 -10.91
N PHE A 55 -2.70 -11.87 -10.79
CA PHE A 55 -2.14 -13.02 -11.51
C PHE A 55 -2.37 -12.97 -13.02
N GLU A 56 -3.39 -12.25 -13.49
CA GLU A 56 -3.65 -12.06 -14.93
C GLU A 56 -2.53 -11.26 -15.59
N TYR A 57 -1.96 -10.29 -14.86
CA TYR A 57 -0.87 -9.43 -15.33
C TYR A 57 0.49 -9.79 -14.72
N SER A 58 0.58 -10.95 -14.08
CA SER A 58 1.84 -11.52 -13.58
C SER A 58 2.30 -12.63 -14.53
N ARG A 59 3.62 -12.82 -14.66
CA ARG A 59 4.17 -13.79 -15.63
C ARG A 59 5.46 -14.44 -15.16
N ILE A 60 5.69 -15.67 -15.62
CA ILE A 60 6.98 -16.35 -15.48
C ILE A 60 7.93 -15.78 -16.53
N LEU A 61 9.09 -15.30 -16.10
CA LEU A 61 10.13 -14.72 -16.97
C LEU A 61 11.14 -15.76 -17.45
N VAL A 62 11.50 -16.69 -16.57
CA VAL A 62 12.50 -17.74 -16.85
C VAL A 62 12.01 -19.02 -16.19
N GLN A 63 12.12 -20.14 -16.89
CA GLN A 63 11.95 -21.47 -16.34
C GLN A 63 13.18 -22.28 -16.74
N SER A 64 13.95 -22.67 -15.73
CA SER A 64 15.11 -23.54 -15.86
C SER A 64 14.65 -24.92 -15.41
N ASP A 65 14.12 -25.66 -16.38
CA ASP A 65 13.94 -27.11 -16.35
C ASP A 65 13.38 -27.63 -17.68
N THR A 66 13.82 -28.81 -18.10
CA THR A 66 13.30 -29.53 -19.27
C THR A 66 12.04 -30.29 -18.86
N CYS A 67 10.93 -29.57 -18.69
CA CYS A 67 9.64 -30.22 -18.48
C CYS A 67 8.86 -30.24 -19.80
N PRO A 68 8.44 -31.42 -20.30
CA PRO A 68 7.60 -31.48 -21.48
C PRO A 68 6.30 -30.71 -21.25
N GLY A 69 5.90 -29.84 -22.20
CA GLY A 69 4.72 -28.97 -22.07
C GLY A 69 3.36 -29.70 -21.94
N PHE A 70 3.35 -31.05 -22.02
CA PHE A 70 2.18 -31.86 -21.70
C PHE A 70 2.10 -32.29 -20.21
N LEU A 71 3.19 -32.15 -19.46
CA LEU A 71 3.29 -32.50 -18.03
C LEU A 71 3.30 -31.27 -17.13
N CYS A 72 4.02 -30.21 -17.52
CA CYS A 72 4.08 -28.99 -16.73
C CYS A 72 3.04 -27.97 -17.15
N LYS A 73 2.47 -27.31 -16.15
CA LYS A 73 1.61 -26.15 -16.34
C LYS A 73 2.50 -24.92 -16.35
N ASP A 74 2.68 -24.30 -17.51
CA ASP A 74 3.54 -23.11 -17.66
C ASP A 74 2.82 -21.81 -17.30
N THR A 75 1.60 -21.90 -16.74
CA THR A 75 0.82 -20.74 -16.34
C THR A 75 1.05 -20.44 -14.86
N ILE A 76 1.31 -19.17 -14.55
CA ILE A 76 1.48 -18.69 -13.17
C ILE A 76 0.26 -19.04 -12.28
N SER A 77 -0.92 -19.16 -12.88
CA SER A 77 -2.15 -19.57 -12.22
C SER A 77 -2.05 -20.94 -11.54
N ALA A 78 -1.22 -21.85 -12.07
CA ALA A 78 -0.99 -23.15 -11.47
C ALA A 78 -0.18 -23.10 -10.16
N TYR A 79 0.57 -22.01 -9.94
CA TYR A 79 1.46 -21.80 -8.80
C TYR A 79 0.91 -20.78 -7.80
N GLN A 80 -0.35 -20.36 -7.93
CA GLN A 80 -0.94 -19.30 -7.10
C GLN A 80 -0.81 -19.58 -5.60
N ASN A 81 -1.17 -20.77 -5.15
CA ASN A 81 -1.14 -21.14 -3.74
C ASN A 81 0.29 -21.12 -3.17
N ASP A 82 1.28 -21.45 -3.99
CA ASP A 82 2.69 -21.48 -3.59
C ASP A 82 3.29 -20.06 -3.55
N ILE A 83 2.89 -19.21 -4.50
CA ILE A 83 3.39 -17.84 -4.66
C ILE A 83 2.74 -16.88 -3.66
N LEU A 84 1.46 -17.05 -3.33
CA LEU A 84 0.66 -16.07 -2.59
C LEU A 84 1.31 -15.56 -1.28
N PRO A 85 1.78 -16.43 -0.35
CA PRO A 85 2.33 -15.96 0.93
C PRO A 85 3.61 -15.11 0.74
N GLN A 86 4.53 -15.60 -0.09
CA GLN A 86 5.82 -14.94 -0.32
C GLN A 86 5.67 -13.71 -1.22
N GLY A 87 4.82 -13.79 -2.24
CA GLY A 87 4.56 -12.70 -3.19
C GLY A 87 3.96 -11.48 -2.50
N ARG A 88 3.02 -11.67 -1.56
CA ARG A 88 2.47 -10.58 -0.75
C ARG A 88 3.55 -9.87 0.06
N GLN A 89 4.40 -10.63 0.73
CA GLN A 89 5.49 -10.07 1.52
C GLN A 89 6.50 -9.31 0.64
N LEU A 90 6.83 -9.84 -0.53
CA LEU A 90 7.74 -9.18 -1.48
C LEU A 90 7.16 -7.87 -2.03
N LEU A 91 5.86 -7.81 -2.31
CA LEU A 91 5.19 -6.58 -2.72
C LEU A 91 5.25 -5.51 -1.63
N ILE A 92 4.96 -5.88 -0.37
CA ILE A 92 5.06 -4.96 0.77
C ILE A 92 6.48 -4.40 0.89
N GLN A 93 7.49 -5.26 0.92
CA GLN A 93 8.89 -4.83 1.02
C GLN A 93 9.33 -3.94 -0.15
N ALA A 94 8.87 -4.26 -1.36
CA ALA A 94 9.17 -3.45 -2.53
C ALA A 94 8.53 -2.05 -2.42
N SER A 95 7.28 -1.97 -1.96
CA SER A 95 6.57 -0.71 -1.75
C SER A 95 7.17 0.12 -0.61
N GLU A 96 7.61 -0.51 0.48
CA GLU A 96 8.34 0.18 1.55
C GLU A 96 9.63 0.80 1.03
N ARG A 97 10.42 0.03 0.24
CA ARG A 97 11.66 0.53 -0.38
C ARG A 97 11.42 1.62 -1.41
N SER A 98 10.26 1.63 -2.08
CA SER A 98 9.90 2.68 -3.02
C SER A 98 9.35 3.94 -2.35
N GLY A 99 9.24 3.96 -1.01
CA GLY A 99 8.82 5.14 -0.26
C GLY A 99 7.31 5.34 -0.17
N ILE A 100 6.50 4.27 -0.29
CA ILE A 100 5.03 4.38 -0.24
C ILE A 100 4.51 5.10 1.02
N MET A 101 5.20 4.96 2.16
CA MET A 101 4.83 5.65 3.40
C MET A 101 5.00 7.17 3.30
N GLN A 102 6.08 7.63 2.66
CA GLN A 102 6.31 9.05 2.43
C GLN A 102 5.26 9.61 1.46
N GLU A 103 4.95 8.87 0.39
CA GLU A 103 3.89 9.25 -0.55
C GLU A 103 2.52 9.38 0.15
N VAL A 104 2.20 8.48 1.08
CA VAL A 104 0.97 8.56 1.90
C VAL A 104 0.96 9.82 2.77
N VAL A 105 2.08 10.16 3.41
CA VAL A 105 2.21 11.37 4.24
C VAL A 105 1.98 12.62 3.40
N GLU A 106 2.67 12.74 2.28
CA GLU A 106 2.59 13.91 1.40
C GLU A 106 1.18 14.06 0.78
N SER A 107 0.66 12.98 0.19
CA SER A 107 -0.65 12.99 -0.46
C SER A 107 -1.80 13.17 0.54
N GLY A 108 -1.74 12.53 1.71
CA GLY A 108 -2.76 12.67 2.73
C GLY A 108 -2.79 14.06 3.35
N THR A 109 -1.63 14.63 3.66
CA THR A 109 -1.52 16.01 4.18
C THR A 109 -2.17 16.98 3.20
N LEU A 110 -1.79 16.92 1.93
CA LEU A 110 -2.37 17.76 0.88
C LEU A 110 -3.88 17.56 0.71
N TYR A 111 -4.35 16.31 0.74
CA TYR A 111 -5.77 16.00 0.61
C TYR A 111 -6.59 16.64 1.74
N TYR A 112 -6.18 16.43 3.00
CA TYR A 112 -6.93 16.96 4.15
C TYR A 112 -6.81 18.47 4.27
N GLU A 113 -5.67 19.05 3.91
CA GLU A 113 -5.54 20.50 3.84
C GLU A 113 -6.55 21.12 2.87
N ASN A 114 -6.64 20.58 1.66
CA ASN A 114 -7.58 21.05 0.64
C ASN A 114 -9.03 20.81 1.05
N PHE A 115 -9.33 19.64 1.64
CA PHE A 115 -10.66 19.33 2.15
C PHE A 115 -11.12 20.34 3.21
N LEU A 116 -10.28 20.61 4.22
CA LEU A 116 -10.61 21.56 5.29
C LEU A 116 -10.71 23.00 4.77
N ARG A 117 -9.85 23.41 3.82
CA ARG A 117 -9.98 24.72 3.15
C ARG A 117 -11.31 24.83 2.41
N ALA A 118 -11.76 23.78 1.73
CA ALA A 118 -13.05 23.75 1.03
C ALA A 118 -14.26 23.86 1.98
N LEU A 119 -14.09 23.48 3.25
CA LEU A 119 -15.09 23.69 4.30
C LEU A 119 -15.12 25.12 4.86
N GLY A 120 -14.19 25.99 4.45
CA GLY A 120 -14.19 27.42 4.79
C GLY A 120 -13.16 27.83 5.84
N PHE A 121 -12.30 26.92 6.32
CA PHE A 121 -11.20 27.28 7.21
C PHE A 121 -10.13 28.08 6.47
N GLN A 122 -9.68 29.19 7.06
CA GLN A 122 -8.70 30.10 6.46
C GLN A 122 -7.27 29.60 6.70
N GLU A 123 -6.99 29.21 7.95
CA GLU A 123 -5.73 28.62 8.37
C GLU A 123 -5.94 27.13 8.66
N VAL A 124 -5.31 26.29 7.86
CA VAL A 124 -5.37 24.84 8.01
C VAL A 124 -3.98 24.32 8.29
N ARG A 125 -3.87 23.47 9.31
CA ARG A 125 -2.65 22.74 9.64
C ARG A 125 -2.95 21.26 9.77
N VAL A 126 -2.35 20.44 8.93
CA VAL A 126 -2.43 18.98 9.04
C VAL A 126 -1.07 18.45 9.50
N ILE A 127 -1.07 17.63 10.54
CA ILE A 127 0.14 17.05 11.14
C ILE A 127 0.00 15.54 11.11
N VAL A 128 1.03 14.80 10.72
CA VAL A 128 1.03 13.33 10.78
C VAL A 128 1.81 12.86 12.00
N ARG A 129 1.17 12.04 12.85
CA ARG A 129 1.79 11.52 14.07
C ARG A 129 3.02 10.67 13.74
N GLY A 130 4.15 10.98 14.39
CA GLY A 130 5.39 10.19 14.27
C GLY A 130 6.26 10.53 13.05
N THR A 131 6.07 11.70 12.44
CA THR A 131 6.87 12.18 11.29
C THR A 131 7.67 13.46 11.58
N GLU A 132 7.85 13.80 12.86
CA GLU A 132 8.71 14.90 13.34
C GLU A 132 10.16 14.48 13.55
#